data_AF-A0A7S3C0G3-F1
#
_entry.id   AF-A0A7S3C0G3-F1
#
_cell.length_a   1.000
_cell.length_b   1.000
_cell.length_c   1.000
_cell.angle_alpha   90.00
_cell.angle_beta   90.00
_cell.angle_gamma   90.00
#
_symmetry.space_group_name_H-M   'P 1'
#
loop_
_entity.id
_entity.type
_entity.pdbx_description
1 polymer ?
#
loop_
_entity_poly.entity_id
_entity_poly.type
_entity_poly.pdbx_seq_one_letter_code
_entity_poly.pdbx_strand_id
1 'polypeptide(L)'
;CYRTRVDDDCGLRAREPPHGLGAAGSTAASIGVDFLQFCKLAVARGVVPPRAWDWHAFLLEGAAGMLPRAFSPEKSRPELRYGAIAGAPGELRRVVSVVYEEGNVCDQLRRVVRDSCWSEGCSEEGASLHMVTFDRNPAIFADVGGHQLWRTFLKRLE
;
A
#
# COMPACT_ATOMS: atom_id res chain seq x y z
N CYS A 1 -7.86 6.13 -0.50
CA CYS A 1 -6.92 6.57 0.55
C CYS A 1 -5.47 6.38 0.13
N TYR A 2 -4.95 5.16 -0.06
CA TYR A 2 -3.55 4.94 -0.48
C TYR A 2 -3.06 5.85 -1.62
N ARG A 3 -3.77 5.89 -2.75
CA ARG A 3 -3.40 6.72 -3.91
C ARG A 3 -3.48 8.22 -3.65
N THR A 4 -4.23 8.65 -2.63
CA THR A 4 -4.25 10.04 -2.15
C THR A 4 -2.93 10.36 -1.44
N ARG A 5 -2.41 9.43 -0.62
CA ARG A 5 -1.08 9.58 0.01
C ARG A 5 0.02 9.68 -1.05
N VAL A 6 -0.01 8.79 -2.04
CA VAL A 6 0.95 8.81 -3.16
C VAL A 6 0.90 10.15 -3.90
N ASP A 7 -0.31 10.66 -4.19
CA ASP A 7 -0.49 11.97 -4.83
C ASP A 7 0.10 13.12 -3.98
N ASP A 8 -0.16 13.10 -2.66
CA ASP A 8 0.41 14.07 -1.73
C ASP A 8 1.96 14.02 -1.67
N ASP A 9 2.56 12.83 -1.82
CA ASP A 9 4.02 12.62 -1.89
C ASP A 9 4.65 12.98 -3.24
N CYS A 10 3.87 12.98 -4.33
CA CYS A 10 4.33 13.43 -5.64
C CYS A 10 4.18 14.94 -5.84
N GLY A 11 3.34 15.60 -5.03
CA GLY A 11 3.02 17.02 -5.16
C GLY A 11 4.14 17.97 -4.71
N LEU A 12 4.02 19.24 -5.09
CA LEU A 12 4.98 20.33 -4.79
C LEU A 12 5.25 20.59 -3.29
N ARG A 13 4.53 19.93 -2.37
CA ARG A 13 4.71 20.03 -0.90
C ARG A 13 5.25 18.75 -0.26
N ALA A 14 5.74 17.81 -1.07
CA ALA A 14 6.27 16.54 -0.59
C ALA A 14 7.42 16.77 0.41
N ARG A 15 7.26 16.20 1.61
CA ARG A 15 8.33 16.13 2.62
C ARG A 15 9.25 14.92 2.41
N GLU A 16 8.77 13.93 1.66
CA GLU A 16 9.43 12.64 1.43
C GLU A 16 9.59 12.39 -0.07
N PRO A 17 10.61 11.63 -0.50
CA PRO A 17 10.76 11.26 -1.90
C PRO A 17 9.60 10.37 -2.39
N PRO A 18 9.23 10.45 -3.68
CA PRO A 18 8.18 9.61 -4.25
C PRO A 18 8.50 8.12 -4.10
N HIS A 19 7.51 7.32 -3.70
CA HIS A 19 7.64 5.89 -3.45
C HIS A 19 6.43 5.14 -4.03
N GLY A 20 6.47 3.81 -4.03
CA GLY A 20 5.36 2.98 -4.52
C GLY A 20 4.95 3.35 -5.95
N LEU A 21 3.68 3.75 -6.13
CA LEU A 21 3.12 4.20 -7.43
C LEU A 21 3.68 5.55 -7.92
N GLY A 22 4.27 6.35 -7.04
CA GLY A 22 4.80 7.68 -7.36
C GLY A 22 6.27 7.67 -7.77
N ALA A 23 6.99 6.57 -7.53
CA ALA A 23 8.42 6.46 -7.82
C ALA A 23 8.70 6.34 -9.32
N ALA A 24 9.74 7.01 -9.79
CA ALA A 24 10.29 6.77 -11.13
C ALA A 24 10.82 5.33 -11.20
N GLY A 25 10.29 4.53 -12.12
CA GLY A 25 10.67 3.12 -12.28
C GLY A 25 9.99 2.16 -11.29
N SER A 26 8.82 2.53 -10.73
CA SER A 26 8.02 1.64 -9.89
C SER A 26 7.74 0.30 -10.58
N THR A 27 7.95 -0.82 -9.87
CA THR A 27 7.58 -2.16 -10.32
C THR A 27 6.33 -2.63 -9.59
N ALA A 28 5.63 -3.66 -10.12
CA ALA A 28 4.52 -4.29 -9.43
C ALA A 28 4.89 -4.71 -8.00
N ALA A 29 6.13 -5.19 -7.81
CA ALA A 29 6.68 -5.58 -6.52
C ALA A 29 6.87 -4.38 -5.57
N SER A 30 7.48 -3.28 -6.02
CA SER A 30 7.66 -2.09 -5.17
C SER A 30 6.32 -1.44 -4.81
N ILE A 31 5.36 -1.43 -5.74
CA ILE A 31 3.98 -0.99 -5.49
C ILE A 31 3.29 -1.91 -4.49
N GLY A 32 3.45 -3.23 -4.64
CA GLY A 32 2.88 -4.22 -3.75
C GLY A 32 3.37 -4.09 -2.32
N VAL A 33 4.67 -3.84 -2.11
CA VAL A 33 5.25 -3.63 -0.77
C VAL A 33 4.73 -2.36 -0.12
N ASP A 34 4.72 -1.24 -0.85
CA ASP A 34 4.22 0.01 -0.28
C ASP A 34 2.71 -0.07 0.04
N PHE A 35 1.95 -0.75 -0.82
CA PHE A 35 0.54 -1.01 -0.57
C PHE A 35 0.30 -1.97 0.61
N LEU A 36 1.18 -2.96 0.82
CA LEU A 36 1.17 -3.82 2.00
C LEU A 36 1.38 -3.02 3.28
N GLN A 37 2.34 -2.09 3.27
CA GLN A 37 2.60 -1.20 4.39
C GLN A 37 1.35 -0.36 4.71
N PHE A 38 0.69 0.22 3.70
CA PHE A 38 -0.58 0.92 3.89
C PHE A 38 -1.63 0.03 4.56
N CYS A 39 -1.82 -1.21 4.08
CA CYS A 39 -2.82 -2.14 4.63
C CYS A 39 -2.53 -2.49 6.09
N LYS A 40 -1.26 -2.73 6.44
CA LYS A 40 -0.86 -3.01 7.82
C LYS A 40 -1.08 -1.83 8.75
N LEU A 41 -0.75 -0.62 8.30
CA LEU A 41 -1.02 0.59 9.07
C LEU A 41 -2.52 0.78 9.27
N ALA A 42 -3.34 0.54 8.23
CA ALA A 42 -4.79 0.65 8.34
C ALA A 42 -5.38 -0.34 9.36
N VAL A 43 -4.86 -1.57 9.42
CA VAL A 43 -5.23 -2.56 10.46
C VAL A 43 -4.77 -2.08 11.84
N ALA A 44 -3.51 -1.69 12.00
CA ALA A 44 -2.94 -1.26 13.28
C ALA A 44 -3.65 -0.02 13.87
N ARG A 45 -4.19 0.84 13.01
CA ARG A 45 -4.95 2.05 13.38
C ARG A 45 -6.45 1.80 13.57
N GLY A 46 -6.91 0.56 13.42
CA GLY A 46 -8.33 0.21 13.58
C GLY A 46 -9.25 0.75 12.49
N VAL A 47 -8.69 1.19 11.35
CA VAL A 47 -9.47 1.66 10.19
C VAL A 47 -10.17 0.49 9.50
N VAL A 48 -9.52 -0.70 9.51
CA VAL A 48 -10.09 -1.92 8.96
C VAL A 48 -10.95 -2.64 10.00
N PRO A 49 -12.23 -2.93 9.73
CA PRO A 49 -13.08 -3.70 10.63
C PRO A 49 -12.57 -5.14 10.80
N PRO A 50 -12.19 -5.59 12.00
CA PRO A 50 -11.43 -6.83 12.20
C PRO A 50 -12.19 -8.13 11.89
N ARG A 51 -13.51 -8.09 11.69
CA ARG A 51 -14.37 -9.27 11.43
C ARG A 51 -15.30 -9.16 10.24
N ALA A 52 -15.34 -7.99 9.59
CA ALA A 52 -16.25 -7.72 8.48
C ALA A 52 -15.51 -7.38 7.19
N TRP A 53 -14.19 -7.26 7.22
CA TRP A 53 -13.40 -6.89 6.05
C TRP A 53 -13.08 -8.11 5.20
N ASP A 54 -13.57 -8.10 3.97
CA ASP A 54 -13.22 -9.08 2.95
C ASP A 54 -11.94 -8.65 2.22
N TRP A 55 -10.81 -9.19 2.66
CA TRP A 55 -9.51 -8.94 2.03
C TRP A 55 -9.44 -9.47 0.59
N HIS A 56 -10.15 -10.56 0.28
CA HIS A 56 -10.13 -11.15 -1.06
C HIS A 56 -10.80 -10.20 -2.06
N ALA A 57 -12.03 -9.78 -1.77
CA ALA A 57 -12.75 -8.81 -2.59
C ALA A 57 -11.98 -7.49 -2.67
N PHE A 58 -11.47 -6.98 -1.54
CA PHE A 58 -10.72 -5.74 -1.52
C PHE A 58 -9.45 -5.79 -2.40
N LEU A 59 -8.63 -6.83 -2.27
CA LEU A 59 -7.36 -6.93 -2.98
C LEU A 59 -7.55 -7.29 -4.46
N LEU A 60 -8.33 -8.33 -4.75
CA LEU A 60 -8.40 -8.91 -6.10
C LEU A 60 -9.43 -8.26 -7.01
N GLU A 61 -10.53 -7.76 -6.46
CA GLU A 61 -11.63 -7.14 -7.23
C GLU A 61 -11.51 -5.61 -7.20
N GLY A 62 -11.06 -5.05 -6.08
CA GLY A 62 -10.83 -3.62 -5.91
C GLY A 62 -9.42 -3.18 -6.33
N ALA A 63 -8.43 -3.48 -5.50
CA ALA A 63 -7.11 -2.87 -5.57
C ALA A 63 -6.33 -3.23 -6.85
N ALA A 64 -6.29 -4.51 -7.23
CA ALA A 64 -5.49 -4.97 -8.38
C ALA A 64 -5.83 -4.22 -9.68
N GLY A 65 -7.12 -4.03 -9.98
CA GLY A 65 -7.56 -3.31 -11.18
C GLY A 65 -7.46 -1.79 -11.07
N MET A 66 -7.36 -1.24 -9.86
CA MET A 66 -7.40 0.21 -9.62
C MET A 66 -6.03 0.84 -9.42
N LEU A 67 -5.09 0.15 -8.76
CA LEU A 67 -3.80 0.72 -8.40
C LEU A 67 -2.98 1.19 -9.61
N PRO A 68 -2.86 0.43 -10.71
CA PRO A 68 -2.06 0.85 -11.87
C PRO A 68 -2.68 1.99 -12.69
N ARG A 69 -3.95 2.36 -12.44
CA ARG A 69 -4.63 3.40 -13.24
C ARG A 69 -4.12 4.80 -12.85
N ALA A 70 -4.58 5.84 -13.54
CA ALA A 70 -4.44 7.22 -13.06
C ALA A 70 -5.48 7.52 -11.96
N PHE A 71 -5.16 8.39 -11.00
CA PHE A 71 -6.08 8.85 -9.95
C PHE A 71 -5.84 10.31 -9.67
N SER A 72 -6.94 11.03 -9.46
CA SER A 72 -6.94 12.41 -9.04
C SER A 72 -7.90 12.49 -7.85
N PRO A 73 -7.40 12.70 -6.63
CA PRO A 73 -8.22 12.75 -5.43
C PRO A 73 -9.36 13.76 -5.56
N GLU A 74 -9.07 14.95 -6.10
CA GLU A 74 -10.05 16.04 -6.29
C GLU A 74 -11.19 15.71 -7.26
N LYS A 75 -10.94 14.79 -8.20
CA LYS A 75 -11.95 14.31 -9.15
C LYS A 75 -12.58 13.01 -8.71
N SER A 76 -12.09 12.40 -7.63
CA SER A 76 -12.72 11.21 -7.08
C SER A 76 -14.11 11.59 -6.58
N ARG A 77 -15.09 10.70 -6.79
CA ARG A 77 -16.43 10.83 -6.23
C ARG A 77 -16.73 9.58 -5.41
N PRO A 78 -16.09 9.44 -4.22
CA PRO A 78 -16.25 8.25 -3.39
C PRO A 78 -17.72 7.97 -3.07
N GLU A 79 -18.51 9.02 -2.87
CA GLU A 79 -19.94 8.95 -2.62
C GLU A 79 -20.73 8.28 -3.74
N LEU A 80 -20.33 8.49 -5.00
CA LEU A 80 -20.99 7.86 -6.16
C LEU A 80 -20.56 6.40 -6.34
N ARG A 81 -19.34 6.05 -5.90
CA ARG A 81 -18.76 4.72 -6.12
C ARG A 81 -18.99 3.76 -4.95
N TYR A 82 -19.01 4.29 -3.73
CA TYR A 82 -19.04 3.53 -2.48
C TYR A 82 -20.21 3.96 -1.57
N GLY A 83 -21.07 4.87 -2.03
CA GLY A 83 -22.23 5.37 -1.30
C GLY A 83 -21.93 6.54 -0.37
N ALA A 84 -22.98 7.18 0.15
CA ALA A 84 -22.88 8.41 0.94
C ALA A 84 -21.95 8.30 2.17
N ILE A 85 -21.81 7.10 2.74
CA ILE A 85 -20.93 6.82 3.90
C ILE A 85 -19.46 7.05 3.57
N ALA A 86 -19.05 6.85 2.31
CA ALA A 86 -17.67 7.07 1.89
C ALA A 86 -17.27 8.56 1.89
N GLY A 87 -18.25 9.47 1.98
CA GLY A 87 -18.04 10.89 2.14
C GLY A 87 -17.46 11.58 0.91
N ALA A 88 -17.05 12.83 1.11
CA ALA A 88 -16.44 13.67 0.08
C ALA A 88 -14.93 13.34 -0.09
N PRO A 89 -14.28 13.78 -1.17
CA PRO A 89 -12.84 13.62 -1.36
C PRO A 89 -11.96 14.06 -0.19
N GLY A 90 -12.36 15.11 0.53
CA GLY A 90 -11.66 15.59 1.73
C GLY A 90 -11.61 14.56 2.86
N GLU A 91 -12.61 13.66 2.97
CA GLU A 91 -12.63 12.60 3.98
C GLU A 91 -11.55 11.54 3.72
N LEU A 92 -11.20 11.29 2.45
CA LEU A 92 -10.09 10.38 2.11
C LEU A 92 -8.76 10.86 2.70
N ARG A 93 -8.50 12.17 2.71
CA ARG A 93 -7.29 12.76 3.30
C ARG A 93 -7.27 12.63 4.81
N ARG A 94 -8.43 12.76 5.47
CA ARG A 94 -8.53 12.51 6.92
C ARG A 94 -8.18 11.08 7.25
N VAL A 95 -8.71 10.11 6.50
CA VAL A 95 -8.36 8.70 6.68
C VAL A 95 -6.87 8.46 6.43
N VAL A 96 -6.29 9.05 5.39
CA VAL A 96 -4.83 8.97 5.14
C VAL A 96 -4.04 9.50 6.33
N SER A 97 -4.46 10.64 6.90
CA SER A 97 -3.79 11.25 8.06
C SER A 97 -3.82 10.33 9.28
N VAL A 98 -4.93 9.61 9.51
CA VAL A 98 -5.04 8.62 10.60
C VAL A 98 -4.14 7.40 10.35
N VAL A 99 -4.11 6.89 9.11
CA VAL A 99 -3.31 5.72 8.75
C VAL A 99 -1.81 5.99 8.87
N TYR A 100 -1.36 7.16 8.39
CA TYR A 100 0.05 7.56 8.34
C TYR A 100 0.46 8.50 9.47
N GLU A 101 -0.36 8.65 10.51
CA GLU A 101 0.01 9.47 11.67
C GLU A 101 1.39 9.05 12.18
N GLU A 102 2.28 10.03 12.36
CA GLU A 102 3.67 9.79 12.74
C GLU A 102 3.75 9.14 14.13
N GLY A 103 4.75 8.29 14.33
CA GLY A 103 4.98 7.61 15.61
C GLY A 103 5.62 6.24 15.46
N ASN A 104 5.97 5.65 16.62
CA ASN A 104 6.73 4.40 16.70
C ASN A 104 6.10 3.25 15.91
N VAL A 105 4.77 3.16 15.88
CA VAL A 105 4.04 2.12 15.12
C VAL A 105 4.33 2.21 13.61
N CYS A 106 4.38 3.43 13.06
CA CYS A 106 4.65 3.64 11.64
C CYS A 106 6.06 3.17 11.28
N ASP A 107 7.06 3.60 12.06
CA ASP A 107 8.46 3.28 11.82
C ASP A 107 8.79 1.80 12.10
N GLN A 108 8.13 1.19 13.07
CA GLN A 108 8.26 -0.24 13.35
C GLN A 108 7.68 -1.06 12.19
N LEU A 109 6.48 -0.72 11.69
CA LEU A 109 5.86 -1.44 10.59
C LEU A 109 6.62 -1.27 9.27
N ARG A 110 7.10 -0.06 8.97
CA ARG A 110 8.00 0.19 7.83
C ARG A 110 9.21 -0.73 7.87
N ARG A 111 9.89 -0.81 9.02
CA ARG A 111 11.04 -1.72 9.20
C ARG A 111 10.67 -3.18 9.03
N VAL A 112 9.60 -3.64 9.68
CA VAL A 112 9.14 -5.05 9.59
C VAL A 112 8.81 -5.43 8.15
N VAL A 113 8.06 -4.60 7.43
CA VAL A 113 7.71 -4.84 6.02
C VAL A 113 8.96 -4.82 5.16
N ARG A 114 9.84 -3.84 5.35
CA ARG A 114 11.10 -3.76 4.60
C ARG A 114 11.94 -5.02 4.80
N ASP A 115 12.24 -5.38 6.03
CA ASP A 115 13.14 -6.49 6.36
C ASP A 115 12.53 -7.85 5.95
N SER A 116 11.20 -7.92 5.88
CA SER A 116 10.47 -9.11 5.45
C SER A 116 10.31 -9.24 3.94
N CYS A 117 10.30 -8.14 3.19
CA CYS A 117 10.02 -8.17 1.75
C CYS A 117 11.23 -7.82 0.88
N TRP A 118 12.23 -7.14 1.42
CA TRP A 118 13.43 -6.75 0.70
C TRP A 118 14.58 -7.70 1.03
N SER A 119 15.29 -8.16 0.02
CA SER A 119 16.59 -8.79 0.15
C SER A 119 17.63 -7.97 -0.58
N GLU A 120 18.78 -7.81 0.06
CA GLU A 120 19.99 -7.35 -0.61
C GLU A 120 20.65 -8.58 -1.24
N GLY A 121 20.67 -8.63 -2.57
CA GLY A 121 21.53 -9.53 -3.33
C GLY A 121 22.74 -8.77 -3.86
N CYS A 122 23.87 -9.45 -4.01
CA CYS A 122 24.98 -8.95 -4.80
C CYS A 122 24.91 -9.58 -6.18
N SER A 123 24.90 -8.77 -7.25
CA SER A 123 25.22 -9.31 -8.57
C SER A 123 26.68 -9.78 -8.61
N GLU A 124 27.02 -10.64 -9.56
CA GLU A 124 28.40 -11.05 -9.83
C GLU A 124 29.33 -9.85 -10.16
N GLU A 125 28.74 -8.71 -10.52
CA GLU A 125 29.42 -7.44 -10.84
C GLU A 125 29.55 -6.50 -9.62
N GLY A 126 29.12 -6.93 -8.43
CA GLY A 126 29.23 -6.15 -7.20
C GLY A 126 28.18 -5.04 -7.04
N ALA A 127 27.15 -5.01 -7.88
CA ALA A 127 26.01 -4.11 -7.70
C ALA A 127 25.01 -4.71 -6.70
N SER A 128 24.60 -3.93 -5.70
CA SER A 128 23.50 -4.31 -4.81
C SER A 128 22.20 -4.36 -5.61
N LEU A 129 21.70 -5.57 -5.86
CA LEU A 129 20.36 -5.79 -6.38
C LEU A 129 19.39 -5.90 -5.21
N HIS A 130 18.54 -4.90 -5.08
CA HIS A 130 17.39 -4.97 -4.19
C HIS A 130 16.31 -5.84 -4.86
N MET A 131 16.19 -7.08 -4.41
CA MET A 131 15.14 -7.99 -4.87
C MET A 131 13.97 -7.95 -3.88
N VAL A 132 12.76 -7.76 -4.40
CA VAL A 132 11.53 -7.73 -3.61
C VAL A 132 10.81 -9.07 -3.73
N THR A 133 10.46 -9.70 -2.62
CA THR A 133 9.71 -10.96 -2.57
C THR A 133 8.74 -11.01 -1.38
N PHE A 134 7.60 -11.66 -1.55
CA PHE A 134 6.66 -11.91 -0.44
C PHE A 134 6.90 -13.25 0.27
N ASP A 135 7.76 -14.10 -0.27
CA ASP A 135 7.95 -15.46 0.22
C ASP A 135 8.87 -15.56 1.44
N ARG A 136 9.63 -14.50 1.76
CA ARG A 136 10.65 -14.53 2.82
C ARG A 136 10.05 -14.64 4.22
N ASN A 137 8.93 -13.96 4.50
CA ASN A 137 8.26 -14.03 5.80
C ASN A 137 6.73 -14.07 5.64
N PRO A 138 6.13 -15.24 5.35
CA PRO A 138 4.69 -15.36 5.12
C PRO A 138 3.82 -14.93 6.30
N ALA A 139 4.36 -14.95 7.53
CA ALA A 139 3.62 -14.63 8.74
C ALA A 139 3.18 -13.16 8.79
N ILE A 140 3.89 -12.25 8.12
CA ILE A 140 3.50 -10.84 8.11
C ILE A 140 2.16 -10.62 7.39
N PHE A 141 1.67 -11.56 6.60
CA PHE A 141 0.44 -11.35 5.84
C PHE A 141 -0.82 -11.77 6.62
N ALA A 142 -0.68 -12.34 7.81
CA ALA A 142 -1.79 -12.98 8.55
C ALA A 142 -2.95 -12.03 8.89
N ASP A 143 -2.64 -10.78 9.21
CA ASP A 143 -3.58 -9.70 9.56
C ASP A 143 -4.20 -9.00 8.33
N VAL A 144 -3.69 -9.30 7.13
CA VAL A 144 -4.08 -8.63 5.87
C VAL A 144 -4.53 -9.64 4.80
N GLY A 145 -5.16 -10.74 5.21
CA GLY A 145 -5.78 -11.70 4.28
C GLY A 145 -4.88 -12.87 3.85
N GLY A 146 -3.66 -12.95 4.38
CA GLY A 146 -2.79 -14.12 4.24
C GLY A 146 -1.88 -14.10 3.00
N HIS A 147 -0.78 -14.83 3.10
CA HIS A 147 0.32 -14.79 2.13
C HIS A 147 -0.12 -15.17 0.70
N GLN A 148 -0.92 -16.22 0.54
CA GLN A 148 -1.34 -16.71 -0.78
C GLN A 148 -2.17 -15.67 -1.55
N LEU A 149 -2.98 -14.91 -0.84
CA LEU A 149 -3.78 -13.84 -1.41
C LEU A 149 -2.88 -12.72 -1.97
N TRP A 150 -1.86 -12.32 -1.20
CA TRP A 150 -0.88 -11.32 -1.62
C TRP A 150 -0.01 -11.77 -2.80
N ARG A 151 0.37 -13.05 -2.86
CA ARG A 151 1.03 -13.61 -4.05
C ARG A 151 0.15 -13.50 -5.30
N THR A 152 -1.15 -13.76 -5.15
CA THR A 152 -2.11 -13.67 -6.26
C THR A 152 -2.33 -12.24 -6.68
N PHE A 153 -2.44 -11.33 -5.71
CA PHE A 153 -2.55 -9.89 -5.94
C PHE A 153 -1.34 -9.34 -6.69
N LEU A 154 -0.11 -9.73 -6.30
CA LEU A 154 1.11 -9.28 -6.97
C LEU A 154 1.15 -9.70 -8.44
N LYS A 155 0.79 -10.95 -8.75
CA LYS A 155 0.68 -11.44 -10.14
C LYS A 155 -0.36 -10.71 -10.99
N ARG A 156 -1.35 -10.06 -10.36
CA ARG A 156 -2.37 -9.25 -11.07
C ARG A 156 -1.94 -7.80 -11.27
N LEU A 157 -0.89 -7.36 -10.60
CA LEU A 157 -0.30 -6.02 -10.79
C LEU A 157 0.75 -6.00 -11.91
N GLU A 158 1.30 -7.17 -12.26
CA GLU A 158 2.16 -7.41 -13.43
C GLU A 158 1.35 -7.39 -14.73
#